data_AF-A0A6A7Z3C1-F1
#
_entry.id   AF-A0A6A7Z3C1-F1
#
_cell.length_a   1.000
_cell.length_b   1.000
_cell.length_c   1.000
_cell.angle_alpha   90.00
_cell.angle_beta   90.00
_cell.angle_gamma   90.00
#
_symmetry.space_group_name_H-M   'P 1'
#
loop_
_entity.id
_entity.type
_entity.pdbx_description
1 polymer ?
#
loop_
_entity_poly.entity_id
_entity_poly.type
_entity_poly.pdbx_seq_one_letter_code
_entity_poly.pdbx_strand_id
1 'polypeptide(L)'
;MRPLFKTWLTICLLMPLAAHATNREQQLPSGFTGYTAKSSASAAFVATNSKTTVKTVARPASSKAHRKAPGKMATASLAAANKQSSTVLSRAVNVLGTPYRWGGSSPSKGFDCSGLVKYAFNDVAAVDLPRTSSEMASGHGQKVDRKDLKPGDLLFFNIKSRKVNHVAIYLGNDRFIHAPRRGKSVTIDTLKKPYWQSHYVVAKRVLPKEKANLQVVQR
;
A
#
# COMPACT_ATOMS: atom_id res chain seq x y z
N MET A 1 3.86 71.27 -3.48
CA MET A 1 5.25 71.09 -3.00
C MET A 1 5.49 69.61 -2.75
N ARG A 2 6.73 69.15 -2.94
CA ARG A 2 7.13 67.79 -3.35
C ARG A 2 6.94 66.68 -2.30
N PRO A 3 6.84 65.40 -2.75
CA PRO A 3 6.61 64.21 -1.94
C PRO A 3 7.89 63.61 -1.32
N LEU A 4 7.78 63.03 -0.12
CA LEU A 4 8.87 62.29 0.52
C LEU A 4 8.88 60.84 0.06
N PHE A 5 9.85 60.58 -0.79
CA PHE A 5 10.33 59.29 -1.25
C PHE A 5 11.14 58.56 -0.15
N LYS A 6 11.06 57.22 -0.22
CA LYS A 6 12.16 56.24 -0.06
C LYS A 6 12.43 55.57 1.30
N THR A 7 12.72 54.28 1.11
CA THR A 7 13.58 53.35 1.87
C THR A 7 13.02 52.74 3.15
N TRP A 8 12.57 51.48 3.07
CA TRP A 8 12.73 50.46 4.12
C TRP A 8 12.92 49.06 3.48
N LEU A 9 13.76 49.02 2.45
CA LEU A 9 14.37 47.80 1.93
C LEU A 9 15.86 47.90 2.21
N THR A 10 16.30 47.49 3.40
CA THR A 10 17.69 47.12 3.75
C THR A 10 17.75 46.84 5.26
N ILE A 11 17.50 45.59 5.67
CA ILE A 11 18.11 44.94 6.84
C ILE A 11 17.95 43.44 6.57
N CYS A 12 18.96 42.91 5.90
CA CYS A 12 19.17 41.48 5.74
C CYS A 12 20.68 41.29 5.74
N LEU A 13 21.32 41.34 6.92
CA LEU A 13 22.63 40.75 7.16
C LEU A 13 22.91 40.72 8.67
N LEU A 14 23.52 39.61 9.10
CA LEU A 14 23.96 39.27 10.46
C LEU A 14 22.90 38.75 11.45
N MET A 15 22.63 37.44 11.38
CA MET A 15 22.63 36.65 12.61
C MET A 15 23.41 35.33 12.42
N PRO A 16 24.29 34.93 13.37
CA PRO A 16 25.10 33.72 13.27
C PRO A 16 24.32 32.43 13.48
N LEU A 17 24.67 31.45 12.65
CA LEU A 17 24.21 30.07 12.66
C LEU A 17 25.03 29.28 13.70
N ALA A 18 24.44 28.93 14.84
CA ALA A 18 25.01 27.94 15.77
C ALA A 18 23.88 27.17 16.47
N ALA A 19 23.46 26.06 15.86
CA ALA A 19 22.65 25.04 16.53
C ALA A 19 23.44 23.73 16.49
N HIS A 20 24.29 23.53 17.48
CA HIS A 20 24.91 22.25 17.78
C HIS A 20 23.87 21.35 18.45
N ALA A 21 23.15 20.55 17.66
CA ALA A 21 22.36 19.44 18.16
C ALA A 21 23.21 18.16 18.10
N THR A 22 23.78 17.77 19.23
CA THR A 22 24.49 16.50 19.39
C THR A 22 23.50 15.35 19.24
N ASN A 23 23.54 14.67 18.10
CA ASN A 23 22.83 13.42 17.86
C ASN A 23 23.53 12.32 18.67
N ARG A 24 23.06 12.13 19.90
CA ARG A 24 23.52 11.04 20.76
C ARG A 24 22.85 9.76 20.28
N GLU A 25 23.67 8.90 19.71
CA GLU A 25 23.31 7.61 19.15
C GLU A 25 22.44 6.79 20.10
N GLN A 26 21.24 6.42 19.64
CA GLN A 26 20.54 5.25 20.17
C GLN A 26 20.94 4.05 19.31
N GLN A 27 22.03 3.43 19.71
CA GLN A 27 22.48 2.15 19.19
C GLN A 27 21.46 1.08 19.59
N LEU A 28 20.84 0.43 18.60
CA LEU A 28 19.93 -0.69 18.83
C LEU A 28 20.72 -1.90 19.34
N PRO A 29 20.17 -2.72 20.26
CA PRO A 29 20.88 -3.86 20.82
C PRO A 29 21.20 -4.90 19.75
N SER A 30 22.44 -5.38 19.78
CA SER A 30 22.96 -6.49 18.98
C SER A 30 22.33 -7.81 19.42
N GLY A 31 21.12 -8.07 18.93
CA GLY A 31 20.40 -9.31 19.26
C GLY A 31 19.13 -9.55 18.44
N PHE A 32 18.90 -8.83 17.34
CA PHE A 32 17.74 -9.09 16.47
C PHE A 32 18.03 -10.25 15.51
N THR A 33 17.89 -11.47 16.01
CA THR A 33 17.75 -12.68 15.20
C THR A 33 16.28 -13.09 15.18
N GLY A 34 15.68 -13.14 13.98
CA GLY A 34 14.46 -13.92 13.78
C GLY A 34 13.43 -13.32 12.82
N TYR A 35 13.46 -13.79 11.58
CA TYR A 35 12.22 -14.25 10.92
C TYR A 35 12.37 -15.75 10.73
N THR A 36 12.01 -16.55 11.74
CA THR A 36 11.76 -17.99 11.52
C THR A 36 10.29 -18.13 11.16
N ALA A 37 9.99 -18.45 9.90
CA ALA A 37 8.65 -18.84 9.50
C ALA A 37 8.37 -20.27 9.98
N LYS A 38 7.75 -20.42 11.16
CA LYS A 38 7.08 -21.66 11.57
C LYS A 38 5.84 -21.35 12.41
N SER A 39 4.68 -21.64 11.83
CA SER A 39 3.52 -22.18 12.55
C SER A 39 2.50 -22.68 11.53
N SER A 40 2.69 -23.94 11.15
CA SER A 40 1.61 -24.84 10.75
C SER A 40 0.63 -24.98 11.92
N ALA A 41 -0.57 -24.41 11.79
CA ALA A 41 -1.69 -24.74 12.68
C ALA A 41 -2.56 -25.78 11.97
N SER A 42 -2.31 -27.04 12.31
CA SER A 42 -3.20 -28.17 12.06
C SER A 42 -4.49 -27.99 12.85
N ALA A 43 -5.62 -28.10 12.17
CA ALA A 43 -6.92 -28.27 12.81
C ALA A 43 -6.95 -29.64 13.49
N ALA A 44 -6.97 -29.66 14.83
CA ALA A 44 -7.23 -30.86 15.59
C ALA A 44 -8.73 -31.21 15.47
N PHE A 45 -8.98 -32.29 14.74
CA PHE A 45 -10.23 -33.01 14.64
C PHE A 45 -10.55 -33.63 16.02
N VAL A 46 -11.55 -33.09 16.73
CA VAL A 46 -12.12 -33.74 17.91
C VAL A 46 -13.22 -34.69 17.42
N ALA A 47 -12.90 -35.98 17.44
CA ALA A 47 -13.86 -37.06 17.31
C ALA A 47 -14.74 -37.10 18.56
N THR A 48 -16.05 -36.90 18.41
CA THR A 48 -17.05 -37.31 19.42
C THR A 48 -17.95 -38.36 18.78
N ASN A 49 -17.94 -39.53 19.41
CA ASN A 49 -18.66 -40.72 19.01
C ASN A 49 -19.99 -40.73 19.76
N SER A 50 -21.11 -40.52 19.06
CA SER A 50 -22.45 -40.70 19.63
C SER A 50 -23.25 -41.64 18.74
N LYS A 51 -23.34 -42.89 19.19
CA LYS A 51 -24.35 -43.88 18.76
C LYS A 51 -25.73 -43.30 19.04
N THR A 52 -26.55 -43.13 18.02
CA THR A 52 -28.01 -43.10 18.18
C THR A 52 -28.64 -43.77 16.95
N THR A 53 -29.20 -44.94 17.20
CA THR A 53 -30.16 -45.66 16.36
C THR A 53 -31.39 -44.79 16.09
N VAL A 54 -31.93 -44.81 14.86
CA VAL A 54 -33.36 -45.07 14.55
C VAL A 54 -33.71 -44.76 13.08
N LYS A 55 -34.22 -45.81 12.42
CA LYS A 55 -35.23 -45.90 11.33
C LYS A 55 -34.95 -45.32 9.94
N THR A 56 -34.70 -46.27 9.04
CA THR A 56 -35.13 -46.42 7.65
C THR A 56 -36.39 -45.64 7.25
N VAL A 57 -36.27 -44.72 6.29
CA VAL A 57 -37.30 -44.41 5.27
C VAL A 57 -36.60 -44.04 3.95
N ALA A 58 -37.24 -44.43 2.85
CA ALA A 58 -36.78 -44.60 1.48
C ALA A 58 -36.11 -43.43 0.75
N ARG A 59 -35.29 -43.80 -0.25
CA ARG A 59 -34.79 -43.02 -1.38
C ARG A 59 -35.96 -42.55 -2.26
N PRO A 60 -35.83 -41.42 -2.99
CA PRO A 60 -35.40 -41.57 -4.38
C PRO A 60 -34.34 -40.53 -4.79
N ALA A 61 -33.86 -40.73 -6.01
CA ALA A 61 -32.62 -40.25 -6.57
C ALA A 61 -32.63 -38.78 -7.04
N SER A 62 -31.41 -38.33 -7.34
CA SER A 62 -31.07 -37.33 -8.36
C SER A 62 -31.17 -35.84 -7.99
N SER A 63 -30.01 -35.28 -7.63
CA SER A 63 -29.55 -34.06 -8.29
C SER A 63 -28.03 -34.09 -8.39
N LYS A 64 -27.51 -34.45 -9.57
CA LYS A 64 -26.14 -34.11 -9.99
C LYS A 64 -26.07 -32.58 -10.07
N ALA A 65 -25.82 -31.93 -8.94
CA ALA A 65 -25.44 -30.53 -8.92
C ALA A 65 -24.02 -30.44 -9.52
N HIS A 66 -23.97 -29.99 -10.76
CA HIS A 66 -22.75 -29.70 -11.51
C HIS A 66 -21.99 -28.56 -10.81
N ARG A 67 -21.18 -28.90 -9.79
CA ARG A 67 -20.21 -27.98 -9.19
C ARG A 67 -19.09 -27.79 -10.20
N LYS A 68 -19.27 -26.84 -11.12
CA LYS A 68 -18.23 -26.37 -12.03
C LYS A 68 -17.12 -25.77 -11.16
N ALA A 69 -16.07 -26.56 -10.90
CA ALA A 69 -14.90 -26.10 -10.17
C ALA A 69 -14.30 -24.88 -10.90
N PRO A 70 -13.91 -23.80 -10.20
CA PRO A 70 -13.15 -22.71 -10.80
C PRO A 70 -11.70 -23.18 -10.97
N GLY A 71 -11.49 -24.08 -11.93
CA GLY A 71 -10.24 -24.82 -12.08
C GLY A 71 -9.20 -24.06 -12.90
N LYS A 72 -8.00 -23.89 -12.33
CA LYS A 72 -6.74 -23.54 -12.98
C LYS A 72 -6.54 -22.10 -13.48
N MET A 73 -7.53 -21.48 -14.15
CA MET A 73 -7.37 -20.12 -14.69
C MET A 73 -7.52 -19.03 -13.61
N ALA A 74 -8.48 -19.18 -12.70
CA ALA A 74 -8.64 -18.25 -11.57
C ALA A 74 -7.47 -18.31 -10.59
N THR A 75 -6.87 -19.50 -10.42
CA THR A 75 -5.68 -19.69 -9.58
C THR A 75 -4.41 -19.10 -10.19
N ALA A 76 -4.25 -19.18 -11.52
CA ALA A 76 -3.13 -18.56 -12.23
C ALA A 76 -3.20 -17.01 -12.17
N SER A 77 -4.38 -16.44 -12.42
CA SER A 77 -4.64 -15.00 -12.32
C SER A 77 -4.38 -14.44 -10.91
N LEU A 78 -4.81 -15.18 -9.88
CA LEU A 78 -4.52 -14.82 -8.49
C LEU A 78 -3.02 -14.91 -8.16
N ALA A 79 -2.34 -15.95 -8.64
CA ALA A 79 -0.89 -16.11 -8.44
C ALA A 79 -0.09 -14.99 -9.12
N ALA A 80 -0.48 -14.60 -10.34
CA ALA A 80 0.13 -13.49 -11.07
C ALA A 80 -0.08 -12.14 -10.35
N ALA A 81 -1.31 -11.85 -9.90
CA ALA A 81 -1.60 -10.64 -9.13
C ALA A 81 -0.82 -10.59 -7.81
N ASN A 82 -0.69 -11.73 -7.13
CA ASN A 82 0.14 -11.84 -5.92
C ASN A 82 1.62 -11.60 -6.21
N LYS A 83 2.14 -12.09 -7.35
CA LYS A 83 3.52 -11.83 -7.77
C LYS A 83 3.76 -10.34 -8.03
N GLN A 84 2.86 -9.68 -8.77
CA GLN A 84 2.96 -8.24 -9.03
C GLN A 84 2.91 -7.43 -7.74
N SER A 85 1.96 -7.75 -6.85
CA SER A 85 1.90 -7.13 -5.51
C SER A 85 3.21 -7.33 -4.76
N SER A 86 3.73 -8.55 -4.68
CA SER A 86 4.99 -8.83 -4.00
C SER A 86 6.14 -7.97 -4.54
N THR A 87 6.27 -7.86 -5.87
CA THR A 87 7.30 -7.03 -6.50
C THR A 87 7.18 -5.56 -6.10
N VAL A 88 5.97 -4.99 -6.13
CA VAL A 88 5.72 -3.60 -5.71
C VAL A 88 6.13 -3.39 -4.25
N LEU A 89 5.71 -4.30 -3.37
CA LEU A 89 5.97 -4.19 -1.93
C LEU A 89 7.47 -4.32 -1.63
N SER A 90 8.15 -5.28 -2.26
CA SER A 90 9.60 -5.43 -2.12
C SER A 90 10.34 -4.15 -2.54
N ARG A 91 9.98 -3.54 -3.68
CA ARG A 91 10.61 -2.29 -4.13
C ARG A 91 10.36 -1.14 -3.15
N ALA A 92 9.14 -1.01 -2.65
CA ALA A 92 8.81 0.04 -1.70
C ALA A 92 9.56 -0.14 -0.37
N VAL A 93 9.63 -1.37 0.15
CA VAL A 93 10.35 -1.70 1.40
C VAL A 93 11.86 -1.50 1.25
N ASN A 94 12.43 -1.80 0.08
CA ASN A 94 13.87 -1.63 -0.17
C ASN A 94 14.35 -0.17 -0.10
N VAL A 95 13.44 0.80 -0.20
CA VAL A 95 13.75 2.24 -0.09
C VAL A 95 13.28 2.87 1.22
N LEU A 96 12.98 2.04 2.23
CA LEU A 96 12.76 2.52 3.59
C LEU A 96 13.95 3.36 4.06
N GLY A 97 13.66 4.47 4.75
CA GLY A 97 14.69 5.39 5.23
C GLY A 97 15.17 6.41 4.19
N THR A 98 14.85 6.26 2.90
CA THR A 98 15.18 7.28 1.88
C THR A 98 14.51 8.63 2.22
N PRO A 99 15.24 9.76 2.21
CA PRO A 99 14.68 11.06 2.59
C PRO A 99 13.53 11.53 1.69
N TYR A 100 12.57 12.23 2.29
CA TYR A 100 11.53 12.91 1.54
C TYR A 100 12.10 14.08 0.73
N ARG A 101 11.77 14.15 -0.56
CA ARG A 101 12.07 15.28 -1.44
C ARG A 101 10.88 15.58 -2.34
N TRP A 102 10.41 16.84 -2.30
CA TRP A 102 9.32 17.29 -3.17
C TRP A 102 9.71 17.12 -4.65
N GLY A 103 8.86 16.47 -5.44
CA GLY A 103 9.19 16.12 -6.83
C GLY A 103 10.09 14.89 -6.97
N GLY A 104 10.63 14.35 -5.88
CA GLY A 104 11.57 13.22 -5.89
C GLY A 104 10.90 11.90 -6.29
N SER A 105 11.62 11.09 -7.07
CA SER A 105 11.15 9.83 -7.63
C SER A 105 12.24 8.76 -7.76
N SER A 106 13.36 8.89 -7.03
CA SER A 106 14.45 7.91 -7.07
C SER A 106 15.12 7.72 -5.71
N PRO A 107 15.74 6.55 -5.44
CA PRO A 107 16.44 6.30 -4.17
C PRO A 107 17.58 7.29 -3.92
N SER A 108 18.31 7.66 -4.98
CA SER A 108 19.46 8.58 -4.91
C SER A 108 19.06 10.04 -4.66
N LYS A 109 17.91 10.48 -5.18
CA LYS A 109 17.44 11.87 -5.07
C LYS A 109 16.39 12.06 -3.98
N GLY A 110 15.87 10.99 -3.39
CA GLY A 110 14.74 11.03 -2.47
C GLY A 110 13.39 10.91 -3.16
N PHE A 111 12.34 10.79 -2.34
CA PHE A 111 10.97 10.55 -2.80
C PHE A 111 9.97 11.57 -2.25
N ASP A 112 8.98 11.97 -3.05
CA ASP A 112 7.69 12.39 -2.50
C ASP A 112 6.71 11.22 -2.45
N CYS A 113 5.51 11.45 -1.89
CA CYS A 113 4.52 10.41 -1.69
C CYS A 113 4.14 9.68 -2.98
N SER A 114 3.82 10.45 -4.04
CA SER A 114 3.50 9.92 -5.37
C SER A 114 4.71 9.38 -6.13
N GLY A 115 5.90 9.95 -5.92
CA GLY A 115 7.14 9.48 -6.53
C GLY A 115 7.57 8.12 -6.01
N LEU A 116 7.37 7.85 -4.72
CA LEU A 116 7.55 6.52 -4.14
C LEU A 116 6.60 5.50 -4.80
N VAL A 117 5.33 5.87 -4.98
CA VAL A 117 4.34 5.02 -5.66
C VAL A 117 4.78 4.73 -7.09
N LYS A 118 5.09 5.75 -7.89
CA LYS A 118 5.55 5.53 -9.27
C LYS A 118 6.78 4.63 -9.33
N TYR A 119 7.75 4.83 -8.45
CA TYR A 119 8.95 4.01 -8.38
C TYR A 119 8.67 2.53 -8.05
N ALA A 120 7.76 2.28 -7.09
CA ALA A 120 7.38 0.94 -6.70
C ALA A 120 6.60 0.19 -7.80
N PHE A 121 5.80 0.92 -8.59
CA PHE A 121 4.97 0.37 -9.66
C PHE A 121 5.62 0.37 -11.05
N ASN A 122 6.81 0.94 -11.21
CA ASN A 122 7.45 1.16 -12.52
C ASN A 122 7.56 -0.08 -13.42
N ASP A 123 7.73 -1.26 -12.82
CA ASP A 123 7.96 -2.50 -13.58
C ASP A 123 6.69 -3.37 -13.65
N VAL A 124 5.55 -2.85 -13.19
CA VAL A 124 4.26 -3.54 -13.27
C VAL A 124 3.65 -3.26 -14.64
N ALA A 125 3.72 -4.24 -15.53
CA ALA A 125 3.09 -4.17 -16.84
C ALA A 125 1.61 -3.73 -16.75
N ALA A 126 1.21 -2.82 -17.63
CA ALA A 126 -0.13 -2.25 -17.77
C ALA A 126 -0.61 -1.28 -16.66
N VAL A 127 0.26 -0.86 -15.74
CA VAL A 127 -0.07 0.15 -14.72
C VAL A 127 0.67 1.45 -15.01
N ASP A 128 0.01 2.37 -15.72
CA ASP A 128 0.48 3.75 -15.86
C ASP A 128 -0.19 4.65 -14.81
N LEU A 129 0.60 5.13 -13.86
CA LEU A 129 0.11 6.01 -12.80
C LEU A 129 0.51 7.46 -13.07
N PRO A 130 -0.42 8.41 -12.97
CA PRO A 130 -0.12 9.83 -13.13
C PRO A 130 0.86 10.33 -12.05
N ARG A 131 1.46 11.50 -12.25
CA ARG A 131 2.53 11.97 -11.36
C ARG A 131 2.05 12.39 -9.98
N THR A 132 0.81 12.87 -9.86
CA THR A 132 0.31 13.44 -8.61
C THR A 132 -0.65 12.49 -7.88
N SER A 133 -0.66 12.56 -6.55
CA SER A 133 -1.57 11.77 -5.72
C SER A 133 -3.05 12.08 -5.99
N SER A 134 -3.37 13.34 -6.31
CA SER A 134 -4.74 13.75 -6.67
C SER A 134 -5.19 13.08 -7.98
N GLU A 135 -4.35 13.07 -9.01
CA GLU A 135 -4.67 12.41 -10.29
C GLU A 135 -4.76 10.89 -10.12
N MET A 136 -3.91 10.27 -9.30
CA MET A 136 -4.00 8.83 -9.00
C MET A 136 -5.34 8.51 -8.32
N ALA A 137 -5.80 9.38 -7.41
CA ALA A 137 -7.07 9.22 -6.74
C ALA A 137 -8.27 9.37 -7.70
N SER A 138 -8.23 10.32 -8.64
CA SER A 138 -9.30 10.52 -9.63
C SER A 138 -9.24 9.60 -10.84
N GLY A 139 -8.07 9.04 -11.15
CA GLY A 139 -7.80 8.27 -12.37
C GLY A 139 -8.30 6.82 -12.32
N HIS A 140 -7.61 5.94 -13.04
CA HIS A 140 -8.00 4.52 -13.14
C HIS A 140 -7.74 3.74 -11.83
N GLY A 141 -8.40 2.58 -11.70
CA GLY A 141 -8.31 1.68 -10.54
C GLY A 141 -9.65 1.43 -9.86
N GLN A 142 -9.85 0.22 -9.35
CA GLN A 142 -11.08 -0.17 -8.66
C GLN A 142 -11.09 0.44 -7.25
N LYS A 143 -12.16 1.15 -6.86
CA LYS A 143 -12.36 1.57 -5.47
C LYS A 143 -12.46 0.33 -4.57
N VAL A 144 -11.77 0.35 -3.44
CA VAL A 144 -11.72 -0.76 -2.49
C VAL A 144 -12.21 -0.29 -1.13
N ASP A 145 -13.12 -1.07 -0.53
CA ASP A 145 -13.55 -0.85 0.84
C ASP A 145 -12.44 -1.23 1.82
N ARG A 146 -12.40 -0.57 2.97
CA ARG A 146 -11.34 -0.77 3.96
C ARG A 146 -11.20 -2.24 4.42
N LYS A 147 -12.31 -2.97 4.50
CA LYS A 147 -12.33 -4.40 4.86
C LYS A 147 -11.75 -5.32 3.77
N ASP A 148 -11.72 -4.84 2.53
CA ASP A 148 -11.31 -5.61 1.35
C ASP A 148 -9.90 -5.22 0.86
N LEU A 149 -9.18 -4.45 1.67
CA LEU A 149 -7.81 -4.01 1.39
C LEU A 149 -6.88 -5.22 1.23
N LYS A 150 -6.10 -5.20 0.16
CA LYS A 150 -5.07 -6.17 -0.14
C LYS A 150 -3.71 -5.48 -0.28
N PRO A 151 -2.62 -6.15 0.10
CA PRO A 151 -1.29 -5.61 -0.12
C PRO A 151 -1.12 -5.14 -1.58
N GLY A 152 -0.49 -3.98 -1.76
CA GLY A 152 -0.36 -3.31 -3.06
C GLY A 152 -1.52 -2.36 -3.41
N ASP A 153 -2.62 -2.32 -2.66
CA ASP A 153 -3.64 -1.29 -2.83
C ASP A 153 -3.07 0.11 -2.45
N LEU A 154 -3.50 1.15 -3.17
CA LEU A 154 -3.12 2.53 -2.89
C LEU A 154 -4.12 3.16 -1.92
N LEU A 155 -3.61 3.80 -0.88
CA LEU A 155 -4.39 4.53 0.11
C LEU A 155 -4.24 6.02 -0.13
N PHE A 156 -5.36 6.73 -0.19
CA PHE A 156 -5.39 8.17 -0.46
C PHE A 156 -5.90 8.92 0.76
N PHE A 157 -5.22 10.03 1.06
CA PHE A 157 -5.48 10.84 2.24
C PHE A 157 -5.62 12.32 1.88
N ASN A 158 -6.40 13.02 2.68
CA ASN A 158 -6.46 14.48 2.68
C ASN A 158 -5.96 15.02 4.01
N ILE A 159 -4.73 15.54 4.02
CA ILE A 159 -4.04 15.99 5.23
C ILE A 159 -4.04 17.50 5.38
N LYS A 160 -3.91 18.25 4.28
CA LYS A 160 -3.65 19.71 4.30
C LYS A 160 -4.41 20.47 3.22
N SER A 161 -5.44 19.86 2.64
CA SER A 161 -6.16 20.43 1.48
C SER A 161 -7.66 20.15 1.60
N ARG A 162 -8.43 20.55 0.59
CA ARG A 162 -9.81 20.08 0.38
C ARG A 162 -9.88 18.84 -0.52
N LYS A 163 -8.76 18.50 -1.16
CA LYS A 163 -8.63 17.36 -2.10
C LYS A 163 -7.56 16.39 -1.60
N VAL A 164 -7.53 15.19 -2.16
CA VAL A 164 -6.44 14.23 -1.90
C VAL A 164 -5.10 14.89 -2.19
N ASN A 165 -4.19 14.82 -1.22
CA ASN A 165 -2.85 15.41 -1.34
C ASN A 165 -1.74 14.47 -0.85
N HIS A 166 -2.09 13.27 -0.40
CA HIS A 166 -1.13 12.28 0.06
C HIS A 166 -1.55 10.87 -0.37
N VAL A 167 -0.57 10.03 -0.69
CA VAL A 167 -0.78 8.64 -1.11
C VAL A 167 0.21 7.71 -0.40
N ALA A 168 -0.22 6.47 -0.16
CA ALA A 168 0.58 5.40 0.44
C ALA A 168 0.30 4.05 -0.24
N ILE A 169 1.20 3.08 -0.05
CA ILE A 169 1.03 1.70 -0.52
C ILE A 169 0.70 0.82 0.69
N TYR A 170 -0.42 0.09 0.62
CA TYR A 170 -0.84 -0.80 1.69
C TYR A 170 0.02 -2.06 1.73
N LEU A 171 0.50 -2.42 2.92
CA LEU A 171 1.35 -3.60 3.15
C LEU A 171 0.55 -4.81 3.68
N GLY A 172 -0.71 -4.60 4.09
CA GLY A 172 -1.47 -5.57 4.89
C GLY A 172 -1.51 -5.21 6.37
N ASN A 173 -2.44 -5.83 7.11
CA ASN A 173 -2.56 -5.71 8.57
C ASN A 173 -2.65 -4.25 9.08
N ASP A 174 -3.45 -3.41 8.42
CA ASP A 174 -3.57 -1.97 8.69
C ASP A 174 -2.25 -1.18 8.55
N ARG A 175 -1.19 -1.74 7.96
CA ARG A 175 0.10 -1.07 7.76
C ARG A 175 0.25 -0.57 6.33
N PHE A 176 0.95 0.54 6.16
CA PHE A 176 1.25 1.11 4.86
C PHE A 176 2.61 1.80 4.85
N ILE A 177 3.23 1.86 3.69
CA ILE A 177 4.49 2.57 3.46
C ILE A 177 4.23 3.85 2.66
N HIS A 178 4.90 4.94 3.04
CA HIS A 178 4.76 6.23 2.39
C HIS A 178 5.99 7.12 2.59
N ALA A 179 6.10 8.18 1.78
CA ALA A 179 7.00 9.30 2.02
C ALA A 179 6.19 10.47 2.62
N PRO A 180 6.25 10.72 3.95
CA PRO A 180 5.29 11.57 4.66
C PRO A 180 5.36 13.06 4.32
N ARG A 181 6.55 13.67 4.49
CA ARG A 181 6.78 15.11 4.34
C ARG A 181 8.27 15.44 4.48
N ARG A 182 8.63 16.68 4.14
CA ARG A 182 9.97 17.26 4.36
C ARG A 182 10.45 17.05 5.81
N GLY A 183 11.74 16.72 5.96
CA GLY A 183 12.37 16.45 7.26
C GLY A 183 12.08 15.04 7.81
N LYS A 184 11.46 14.17 7.01
CA LYS A 184 11.23 12.77 7.32
C LYS A 184 11.67 11.91 6.13
N SER A 185 11.68 10.61 6.33
CA SER A 185 12.05 9.62 5.32
C SER A 185 10.88 8.69 5.01
N VAL A 186 11.01 7.91 3.93
CA VAL A 186 10.13 6.78 3.64
C VAL A 186 10.02 5.90 4.89
N THR A 187 8.80 5.68 5.35
CA THR A 187 8.52 5.00 6.62
C THR A 187 7.23 4.18 6.53
N ILE A 188 7.02 3.33 7.54
CA ILE A 188 5.80 2.53 7.68
C ILE A 188 4.96 3.11 8.80
N ASP A 189 3.69 3.34 8.51
CA ASP A 189 2.69 3.77 9.46
C ASP A 189 1.51 2.80 9.50
N THR A 190 0.51 3.10 10.34
CA THR A 190 -0.68 2.26 10.48
C THR A 190 -1.98 3.06 10.46
N LEU A 191 -3.00 2.51 9.80
CA LEU A 191 -4.38 3.00 9.76
C LEU A 191 -5.08 2.92 11.12
N LYS A 192 -4.47 2.30 12.13
CA LYS A 192 -4.98 2.28 13.50
C LYS A 192 -4.75 3.61 14.24
N LYS A 193 -3.81 4.46 13.79
CA LYS A 193 -3.58 5.77 14.42
C LYS A 193 -4.73 6.74 14.09
N PRO A 194 -5.31 7.45 15.08
CA PRO A 194 -6.43 8.38 14.85
C PRO A 194 -6.17 9.39 13.74
N TYR A 195 -4.95 9.94 13.68
CA TYR A 195 -4.51 10.86 12.62
C TYR A 195 -4.74 10.29 11.21
N TRP A 196 -4.36 9.03 10.97
CA TRP A 196 -4.55 8.42 9.65
C TRP A 196 -6.00 8.05 9.38
N GLN A 197 -6.79 7.76 10.41
CA GLN A 197 -8.22 7.50 10.27
C GLN A 197 -8.97 8.76 9.86
N SER A 198 -8.73 9.90 10.52
CA SER A 198 -9.41 11.17 10.22
C SER A 198 -9.05 11.73 8.84
N HIS A 199 -7.89 11.34 8.30
CA HIS A 199 -7.42 11.81 6.99
C HIS A 199 -7.67 10.81 5.85
N TYR A 200 -8.14 9.59 6.13
CA TYR A 200 -8.39 8.58 5.10
C TYR A 200 -9.58 8.98 4.21
N VAL A 201 -9.38 8.93 2.89
CA VAL A 201 -10.42 9.29 1.91
C VAL A 201 -10.92 8.06 1.18
N VAL A 202 -10.02 7.33 0.52
CA VAL A 202 -10.37 6.19 -0.33
C VAL A 202 -9.17 5.29 -0.53
N ALA A 203 -9.42 4.01 -0.82
CA ALA A 203 -8.42 3.11 -1.35
C ALA A 203 -8.75 2.69 -2.79
N LYS A 204 -7.70 2.46 -3.60
CA LYS A 204 -7.86 1.98 -4.96
C LYS A 204 -6.90 0.83 -5.25
N ARG A 205 -7.42 -0.19 -5.93
CA ARG A 205 -6.65 -1.28 -6.51
C ARG A 205 -6.33 -0.96 -7.94
N VAL A 206 -5.05 -0.75 -8.22
CA VAL A 206 -4.54 -0.41 -9.56
C VAL A 206 -3.89 -1.61 -10.25
N LEU A 207 -3.50 -2.64 -9.49
CA LEU A 207 -2.97 -3.87 -10.05
C LEU A 207 -4.04 -4.57 -10.90
N PRO A 208 -3.71 -4.99 -12.13
CA PRO A 208 -4.67 -5.65 -13.00
C PRO A 208 -5.10 -6.98 -12.38
N LYS A 209 -6.39 -7.29 -12.53
CA LYS A 209 -6.82 -8.69 -12.50
C LYS A 209 -6.34 -9.27 -13.83
N GLU A 210 -5.48 -10.28 -13.82
CA GLU A 210 -5.00 -10.87 -15.07
C GLU A 210 -6.24 -11.21 -15.92
N LYS A 211 -6.34 -10.60 -17.11
CA LYS A 211 -7.36 -10.99 -18.08
C LYS A 211 -6.95 -12.38 -18.56
N ALA A 212 -7.68 -13.39 -18.10
CA ALA A 212 -7.70 -14.69 -18.76
C ALA A 212 -7.81 -14.44 -20.26
N ASN A 213 -6.77 -14.79 -21.01
CA ASN A 213 -6.73 -14.62 -22.47
C ASN A 213 -8.02 -15.22 -23.04
N LEU A 214 -8.95 -14.35 -23.48
CA LEU A 214 -10.02 -14.73 -24.38
C LEU A 214 -9.32 -15.03 -25.70
N GLN A 215 -8.82 -16.27 -25.84
CA GLN A 215 -8.53 -16.79 -27.15
C GLN A 215 -9.86 -16.89 -27.87
N VAL A 216 -10.18 -15.84 -28.63
CA VAL A 216 -11.16 -15.91 -29.69
C VAL A 216 -10.56 -16.90 -30.69
N VAL A 217 -10.91 -18.18 -30.49
CA VAL A 217 -10.74 -19.20 -31.52
C VAL A 217 -11.72 -18.78 -32.62
N GLN A 218 -11.23 -18.01 -33.60
CA GLN A 218 -11.94 -17.83 -34.85
C GLN A 218 -12.06 -19.21 -35.48
N ARG A 219 -13.30 -19.66 -35.65
CA ARG A 219 -13.65 -20.86 -36.41
C ARG A 219 -13.65 -20.53 -37.89
#